data_AF-A4I4Y6-F1
#
_entry.id   AF-A4I4Y6-F1
#
_cell.length_a   1.000
_cell.length_b   1.000
_cell.length_c   1.000
_cell.angle_alpha   90.00
_cell.angle_beta   90.00
_cell.angle_gamma   90.00
#
_symmetry.space_group_name_H-M   'P 1'
#
loop_
_entity.id
_entity.type
_entity.pdbx_description
1 polymer ?
#
loop_
_entity_poly.entity_id
_entity_poly.type
_entity_poly.pdbx_seq_one_letter_code
_entity_poly.pdbx_strand_id
1 'polypeptide(L)'
;MPRLLHGSQRAGEEHEAEKLTKPVPKIASDLAAQSLANLWRRLFQSYVHFTQPGCLPFVADAATYSDGVGNVADSDTALDALWAAGFGASSTPDALIVHLFLANKHFDAVSWIIAFCLVDRLQLSHYVRQRLRELSFLQQREDDSNCFLRLAREHVTQLLFTAYSLAFKWHLDYTVSVKYLTNLLPHTRSARVRILRSTIREELVVLETLEFNCAVSHDHLLQLMDHFLTASERRYVLQVIHRV
;
A
#
# COMPACT_ATOMS: atom_id res chain seq x y z
N MET A 1 -5.12 -26.53 -5.89
CA MET A 1 -6.19 -25.58 -5.51
C MET A 1 -5.93 -25.13 -4.08
N PRO A 2 -5.63 -23.85 -3.81
CA PRO A 2 -5.47 -23.39 -2.44
C PRO A 2 -6.84 -23.32 -1.76
N ARG A 3 -6.93 -23.89 -0.56
CA ARG A 3 -8.16 -24.05 0.23
C ARG A 3 -8.67 -22.66 0.62
N LEU A 4 -9.77 -22.23 0.02
CA LEU A 4 -10.58 -21.13 0.52
C LEU A 4 -10.99 -21.51 1.94
N LEU A 5 -10.63 -20.67 2.91
CA LEU A 5 -11.08 -20.77 4.29
C LEU A 5 -12.60 -20.60 4.28
N HIS A 6 -13.32 -21.71 4.08
CA HIS A 6 -14.75 -21.77 4.30
C HIS A 6 -14.98 -21.45 5.77
N GLY A 7 -15.59 -20.30 6.02
CA GLY A 7 -16.18 -19.95 7.30
C GLY A 7 -17.21 -21.01 7.64
N SER A 8 -16.78 -22.04 8.36
CA SER A 8 -17.64 -23.07 8.93
C SER A 8 -18.35 -22.44 10.12
N GLN A 9 -19.47 -21.78 9.83
CA GLN A 9 -20.54 -21.57 10.78
C GLN A 9 -21.04 -22.95 11.25
N ARG A 10 -20.69 -23.33 12.48
CA ARG A 10 -21.49 -24.27 13.26
C ARG A 10 -21.74 -23.66 14.63
N ALA A 11 -23.03 -23.58 14.92
CA ALA A 11 -23.65 -22.99 16.08
C ALA A 11 -23.47 -23.83 17.34
N GLY A 12 -23.66 -23.16 18.48
CA GLY A 12 -23.43 -23.59 19.85
C GLY A 12 -23.00 -22.33 20.61
N GLU A 13 -23.90 -21.36 20.79
CA GLU A 13 -24.71 -21.24 22.02
C GLU A 13 -23.82 -21.33 23.27
N GLU A 14 -23.38 -20.19 23.80
CA GLU A 14 -23.93 -19.59 25.02
C GLU A 14 -23.19 -18.30 25.41
N HIS A 15 -23.90 -17.48 26.17
CA HIS A 15 -23.62 -16.12 26.63
C HIS A 15 -22.19 -15.81 27.10
N GLU A 16 -21.64 -14.67 26.67
CA GLU A 16 -21.51 -13.49 27.54
C GLU A 16 -20.91 -12.31 26.77
N ALA A 17 -21.41 -11.11 27.08
CA ALA A 17 -21.03 -9.85 26.47
C ALA A 17 -19.64 -9.42 26.95
N GLU A 18 -18.58 -9.86 26.27
CA GLU A 18 -17.25 -9.28 26.41
C GLU A 18 -16.82 -8.60 25.11
N LYS A 19 -16.89 -7.26 25.18
CA LYS A 19 -16.10 -6.24 24.48
C LYS A 19 -15.34 -6.73 23.25
N LEU A 20 -15.55 -6.01 22.13
CA LEU A 20 -14.73 -5.98 20.91
C LEU A 20 -13.23 -5.75 21.19
N THR A 21 -12.57 -6.68 21.87
CA THR A 21 -11.14 -6.75 22.01
C THR A 21 -10.65 -7.36 20.72
N LYS A 22 -9.95 -6.54 19.93
CA LYS A 22 -9.19 -7.00 18.76
C LYS A 22 -8.51 -8.33 19.15
N PRO A 23 -8.73 -9.43 18.40
CA PRO A 23 -8.19 -10.72 18.76
C PRO A 23 -6.68 -10.59 18.95
N VAL A 24 -6.19 -10.96 20.13
CA VAL A 24 -4.76 -10.95 20.43
C VAL A 24 -4.08 -11.86 19.41
N PRO A 25 -3.07 -11.38 18.65
CA PRO A 25 -2.38 -12.17 17.64
C PRO A 25 -1.77 -13.42 18.29
N LYS A 26 -2.18 -14.63 17.85
CA LYS A 26 -1.79 -15.89 18.50
C LYS A 26 -0.55 -16.52 17.85
N ILE A 27 -0.26 -16.18 16.60
CA ILE A 27 0.80 -16.81 15.80
C ILE A 27 1.78 -15.73 15.33
N ALA A 28 3.06 -16.11 15.12
CA ALA A 28 4.11 -15.19 14.65
C ALA A 28 3.74 -14.46 13.34
N SER A 29 2.98 -15.11 12.45
CA SER A 29 2.44 -14.49 11.23
C SER A 29 1.50 -13.34 11.54
N ASP A 30 0.59 -13.49 12.51
CA ASP A 30 -0.37 -12.45 12.86
C ASP A 30 0.34 -11.24 13.46
N LEU A 31 1.37 -11.49 14.29
CA LEU A 31 2.23 -10.45 14.85
C LEU A 31 3.02 -9.73 13.75
N ALA A 32 3.55 -10.46 12.76
CA ALA A 32 4.23 -9.86 11.63
C ALA A 32 3.29 -9.02 10.76
N ALA A 33 2.09 -9.53 10.46
CA ALA A 33 1.06 -8.80 9.71
C ALA A 33 0.67 -7.49 10.42
N GLN A 34 0.45 -7.56 11.73
CA GLN A 34 0.16 -6.38 12.56
C GLN A 34 1.33 -5.40 12.61
N SER A 35 2.56 -5.92 12.64
CA SER A 35 3.78 -5.11 12.61
C SER A 35 3.93 -4.36 11.28
N LEU A 36 3.63 -5.01 10.15
CA LEU A 36 3.61 -4.37 8.83
C LEU A 36 2.52 -3.29 8.74
N ALA A 37 1.32 -3.54 9.28
CA ALA A 37 0.27 -2.53 9.35
C ALA A 37 0.69 -1.34 10.24
N ASN A 38 1.37 -1.59 11.36
CA ASN A 38 1.90 -0.52 12.21
C ASN A 38 3.00 0.28 11.53
N LEU A 39 3.90 -0.38 10.78
CA LEU A 39 4.91 0.27 9.95
C LEU A 39 4.23 1.23 8.99
N TRP A 40 3.28 0.72 8.21
CA TRP A 40 2.52 1.53 7.25
C TRP A 40 1.86 2.73 7.92
N ARG A 41 1.19 2.55 9.06
CA ARG A 41 0.52 3.65 9.76
C ARG A 41 1.49 4.76 10.17
N ARG A 42 2.65 4.40 10.71
CA ARG A 42 3.67 5.36 11.15
C ARG A 42 4.34 6.06 9.96
N LEU A 43 4.60 5.30 8.89
CA LEU A 43 5.13 5.82 7.63
C LEU A 43 4.15 6.81 6.98
N PHE A 44 2.88 6.43 6.86
CA PHE A 44 1.87 7.31 6.28
C PHE A 44 1.65 8.57 7.13
N GLN A 45 1.67 8.44 8.46
CA GLN A 45 1.63 9.60 9.37
C GLN A 45 2.82 10.53 9.17
N SER A 46 4.03 10.00 8.95
CA SER A 46 5.19 10.85 8.67
C SER A 46 4.99 11.62 7.37
N TYR A 47 4.44 11.02 6.32
CA TYR A 47 4.15 11.73 5.07
C TYR A 47 3.09 12.82 5.21
N VAL A 48 2.07 12.59 6.03
CA VAL A 48 1.01 13.57 6.31
C VAL A 48 1.56 14.79 7.05
N HIS A 49 2.50 14.59 7.98
CA HIS A 49 3.07 15.67 8.79
C HIS A 49 4.31 16.31 8.15
N PHE A 50 4.97 15.62 7.24
CA PHE A 50 6.15 16.14 6.56
C PHE A 50 5.76 17.28 5.63
N THR A 51 6.35 18.43 5.86
CA THR A 51 6.21 19.62 5.03
C THR A 51 7.59 20.20 4.76
N GLN A 52 7.77 20.74 3.55
CA GLN A 52 9.00 21.40 3.17
C GLN A 52 8.67 22.85 2.74
N PRO A 53 9.38 23.88 3.25
CA PRO A 53 9.04 25.27 2.96
C PRO A 53 9.09 25.58 1.45
N GLY A 54 7.99 26.08 0.90
CA GLY A 54 7.83 26.37 -0.54
C GLY A 54 7.17 25.26 -1.35
N CYS A 55 7.21 24.02 -0.85
CA CYS A 55 6.69 22.85 -1.52
C CYS A 55 5.26 22.52 -1.05
N LEU A 56 4.43 21.99 -1.94
CA LEU A 56 3.13 21.44 -1.56
C LEU A 56 3.32 20.07 -0.89
N PRO A 57 2.46 19.70 0.07
CA PRO A 57 2.56 18.40 0.72
C PRO A 57 2.31 17.27 -0.28
N PHE A 58 3.04 16.18 -0.09
CA PHE A 58 2.87 14.93 -0.85
C PHE A 58 1.48 14.34 -0.66
N VAL A 59 0.95 14.35 0.57
CA VAL A 59 -0.41 13.88 0.86
C VAL A 59 -1.39 15.05 0.81
N ALA A 60 -2.46 14.91 0.02
CA ALA A 60 -3.56 15.86 -0.09
C ALA A 60 -4.82 15.32 0.60
N ASP A 61 -5.61 16.21 1.21
CA ASP A 61 -6.86 15.82 1.90
C ASP A 61 -7.95 15.35 0.93
N ALA A 62 -7.94 15.85 -0.31
CA ALA A 62 -8.85 15.46 -1.38
C ALA A 62 -8.09 15.42 -2.70
N ALA A 63 -8.52 14.55 -3.62
CA ALA A 63 -8.02 14.54 -4.98
C ALA A 63 -8.34 15.88 -5.68
N THR A 64 -7.32 16.46 -6.31
CA THR A 64 -7.44 17.63 -7.18
C THR A 64 -7.00 17.24 -8.58
N TYR A 65 -7.47 17.95 -9.62
CA TYR A 65 -7.07 17.70 -11.02
C TYR A 65 -5.55 17.72 -11.24
N SER A 66 -4.79 18.37 -10.34
CA SER A 66 -3.32 18.44 -10.38
C SER A 66 -2.61 17.24 -9.76
N ASP A 67 -3.31 16.37 -9.05
CA ASP A 67 -2.70 15.17 -8.51
C ASP A 67 -2.54 14.23 -9.70
N GLY A 68 -1.32 13.88 -10.13
CA GLY A 68 -1.02 13.15 -11.38
C GLY A 68 -1.75 11.79 -11.59
N VAL A 69 -2.63 11.41 -10.67
CA VAL A 69 -3.60 10.32 -10.76
C VAL A 69 -4.94 10.80 -11.36
N GLY A 70 -5.10 12.08 -11.70
CA GLY A 70 -6.36 12.77 -12.01
C GLY A 70 -7.23 12.16 -13.12
N ASN A 71 -6.69 11.30 -13.99
CA ASN A 71 -7.50 10.54 -14.97
C ASN A 71 -8.06 9.21 -14.44
N VAL A 72 -7.69 8.79 -13.23
CA VAL A 72 -8.37 7.70 -12.50
C VAL A 72 -9.57 8.25 -11.72
N ALA A 73 -9.65 9.58 -11.56
CA ALA A 73 -10.52 10.29 -10.63
C ALA A 73 -11.99 10.44 -11.04
N ASP A 74 -12.42 9.93 -12.20
CA ASP A 74 -13.83 10.02 -12.64
C ASP A 74 -14.84 9.31 -11.71
N SER A 75 -14.39 8.76 -10.57
CA SER A 75 -15.28 8.44 -9.44
C SER A 75 -14.51 8.29 -8.12
N ASP A 76 -13.94 9.36 -7.57
CA ASP A 76 -13.10 9.33 -6.34
C ASP A 76 -13.83 8.75 -5.12
N THR A 77 -15.02 9.27 -4.81
CA THR A 77 -15.86 8.74 -3.71
C THR A 77 -16.29 7.30 -3.95
N ALA A 78 -16.27 6.84 -5.19
CA ALA A 78 -16.55 5.45 -5.50
C ALA A 78 -15.33 4.55 -5.28
N LEU A 79 -14.09 5.04 -5.27
CA LEU A 79 -12.90 4.21 -5.14
C LEU A 79 -12.63 3.82 -3.68
N ASP A 80 -12.70 4.75 -2.74
CA ASP A 80 -12.58 4.41 -1.31
C ASP A 80 -13.73 3.49 -0.88
N ALA A 81 -14.97 3.83 -1.29
CA ALA A 81 -16.13 2.97 -1.06
C ALA A 81 -15.98 1.57 -1.71
N LEU A 82 -15.34 1.49 -2.90
CA LEU A 82 -15.04 0.23 -3.56
C LEU A 82 -14.06 -0.62 -2.75
N TRP A 83 -13.00 -0.01 -2.21
CA TRP A 83 -12.04 -0.70 -1.36
C TRP A 83 -12.67 -1.14 -0.04
N ALA A 84 -13.42 -0.25 0.62
CA ALA A 84 -14.12 -0.53 1.88
C ALA A 84 -15.13 -1.67 1.75
N ALA A 85 -15.84 -1.78 0.62
CA ALA A 85 -16.86 -2.80 0.41
C ALA A 85 -16.36 -4.25 0.56
N GLY A 86 -15.07 -4.52 0.31
CA GLY A 86 -14.49 -5.86 0.50
C GLY A 86 -13.95 -6.12 1.91
N PHE A 87 -13.55 -5.07 2.63
CA PHE A 87 -12.92 -5.18 3.95
C PHE A 87 -13.85 -4.79 5.13
N GLY A 88 -15.08 -4.35 4.82
CA GLY A 88 -16.04 -3.87 5.82
C GLY A 88 -15.60 -2.55 6.46
N ALA A 89 -16.03 -2.32 7.71
CA ALA A 89 -15.77 -1.09 8.46
C ALA A 89 -14.34 -0.97 9.05
N SER A 90 -13.42 -1.86 8.64
CA SER A 90 -12.02 -1.80 9.07
C SER A 90 -11.26 -0.73 8.29
N SER A 91 -10.18 -0.19 8.83
CA SER A 91 -9.31 0.73 8.08
C SER A 91 -8.77 -0.01 6.85
N THR A 92 -9.17 0.45 5.67
CA THR A 92 -8.94 -0.22 4.38
C THR A 92 -7.47 -0.56 4.09
N PRO A 93 -6.45 0.28 4.42
CA PRO A 93 -5.05 -0.09 4.21
C PRO A 93 -4.57 -1.22 5.12
N ASP A 94 -4.90 -1.16 6.42
CA ASP A 94 -4.48 -2.19 7.38
C ASP A 94 -5.12 -3.54 7.05
N ALA A 95 -6.40 -3.53 6.67
CA ALA A 95 -7.12 -4.71 6.26
C ALA A 95 -6.54 -5.32 4.99
N LEU A 96 -6.13 -4.50 4.03
CA LEU A 96 -5.44 -4.95 2.82
C LEU A 96 -4.12 -5.65 3.15
N ILE A 97 -3.29 -5.03 4.00
CA ILE A 97 -1.98 -5.58 4.41
C ILE A 97 -2.17 -6.94 5.06
N VAL A 98 -3.02 -7.00 6.10
CA VAL A 98 -3.26 -8.21 6.87
C VAL A 98 -3.89 -9.30 5.99
N HIS A 99 -4.89 -8.96 5.18
CA HIS A 99 -5.57 -9.91 4.31
C HIS A 99 -4.61 -10.54 3.31
N LEU A 100 -3.86 -9.73 2.55
CA LEU A 100 -2.96 -10.27 1.53
C LEU A 100 -1.80 -11.02 2.17
N PHE A 101 -1.21 -10.51 3.26
CA PHE A 101 -0.13 -11.20 3.96
C PHE A 101 -0.55 -12.59 4.47
N LEU A 102 -1.77 -12.72 5.02
CA LEU A 102 -2.27 -13.99 5.55
C LEU A 102 -2.87 -14.91 4.47
N ALA A 103 -3.36 -14.37 3.36
CA ALA A 103 -4.03 -15.14 2.31
C ALA A 103 -3.09 -16.05 1.50
N ASN A 104 -1.76 -15.83 1.55
CA ASN A 104 -0.84 -16.59 0.73
C ASN A 104 0.49 -16.87 1.43
N LYS A 105 0.91 -18.14 1.41
CA LYS A 105 2.20 -18.57 1.98
C LYS A 105 3.41 -18.07 1.22
N HIS A 106 3.24 -17.69 -0.05
CA HIS A 106 4.32 -17.19 -0.89
C HIS A 106 4.56 -15.69 -0.74
N PHE A 107 3.67 -14.98 -0.06
CA PHE A 107 3.83 -13.54 0.17
C PHE A 107 4.62 -13.34 1.45
N ASP A 108 5.88 -12.93 1.28
CA ASP A 108 6.75 -12.62 2.40
C ASP A 108 6.55 -11.18 2.88
N ALA A 109 7.01 -10.92 4.10
CA ALA A 109 7.01 -9.57 4.64
C ALA A 109 7.92 -8.64 3.83
N VAL A 110 8.91 -9.20 3.12
CA VAL A 110 9.84 -8.46 2.25
C VAL A 110 9.07 -7.72 1.16
N SER A 111 8.12 -8.38 0.49
CA SER A 111 7.30 -7.77 -0.57
C SER A 111 6.53 -6.53 -0.07
N TRP A 112 6.03 -6.57 1.16
CA TRP A 112 5.37 -5.42 1.78
C TRP A 112 6.36 -4.30 2.12
N ILE A 113 7.53 -4.63 2.65
CA ILE A 113 8.56 -3.63 2.95
C ILE A 113 9.04 -2.95 1.66
N ILE A 114 9.24 -3.72 0.59
CA ILE A 114 9.57 -3.17 -0.74
C ILE A 114 8.47 -2.24 -1.21
N ALA A 115 7.20 -2.63 -1.09
CA ALA A 115 6.08 -1.76 -1.46
C ALA A 115 6.12 -0.43 -0.69
N PHE A 116 6.41 -0.47 0.61
CA PHE A 116 6.56 0.73 1.43
C PHE A 116 7.76 1.58 0.98
N CYS A 117 8.91 0.97 0.65
CA CYS A 117 10.06 1.66 0.09
C CYS A 117 9.72 2.34 -1.25
N LEU A 118 8.90 1.71 -2.10
CA LEU A 118 8.46 2.34 -3.36
C LEU A 118 7.62 3.59 -3.09
N VAL A 119 6.71 3.53 -2.11
CA VAL A 119 5.91 4.70 -1.70
C VAL A 119 6.81 5.80 -1.11
N ASP A 120 7.81 5.43 -0.32
CA ASP A 120 8.80 6.39 0.21
C ASP A 120 9.57 7.09 -0.90
N ARG A 121 9.99 6.34 -1.92
CA ARG A 121 10.63 6.91 -3.12
C ARG A 121 9.70 7.83 -3.91
N LEU A 122 8.39 7.55 -3.96
CA LEU A 122 7.41 8.45 -4.57
C LEU A 122 7.31 9.77 -3.81
N GLN A 123 7.27 9.70 -2.48
CA GLN A 123 7.28 10.88 -1.61
C GLN A 123 8.54 11.72 -1.84
N LEU A 124 9.72 11.08 -1.89
CA LEU A 124 10.98 11.78 -2.12
C LEU A 124 11.03 12.40 -3.52
N SER A 125 10.59 11.65 -4.55
CA SER A 125 10.50 12.14 -5.93
C SER A 125 9.62 13.39 -6.03
N HIS A 126 8.48 13.41 -5.34
CA HIS A 126 7.59 14.58 -5.28
C HIS A 126 8.33 15.84 -4.79
N TYR A 127 9.02 15.76 -3.66
CA TYR A 127 9.72 16.92 -3.11
C TYR A 127 10.94 17.34 -3.93
N VAL A 128 11.72 16.38 -4.44
CA VAL A 128 12.88 16.67 -5.30
C VAL A 128 12.43 17.38 -6.58
N ARG A 129 11.38 16.88 -7.24
CA ARG A 129 10.85 17.50 -8.46
C ARG A 129 10.30 18.89 -8.19
N GLN A 130 9.60 19.10 -7.08
CA GLN A 130 9.12 20.44 -6.74
C GLN A 130 10.26 21.43 -6.51
N ARG A 131 11.31 21.02 -5.80
CA ARG A 131 12.51 21.85 -5.62
C ARG A 131 13.23 22.15 -6.93
N LEU A 132 13.40 21.16 -7.81
CA LEU A 132 14.03 21.39 -9.11
C LEU A 132 13.22 22.34 -9.99
N ARG A 133 11.88 22.33 -9.88
CA ARG A 133 11.00 23.29 -10.55
C ARG A 133 11.12 24.70 -9.98
N GLU A 134 11.13 24.86 -8.65
CA GLU A 134 11.35 26.16 -7.99
C GLU A 134 12.69 26.79 -8.41
N LEU A 135 13.74 25.97 -8.53
CA LEU A 135 15.06 26.39 -8.98
C LEU A 135 15.16 26.58 -10.50
N SER A 136 14.05 26.50 -11.24
CA SER A 136 13.98 26.66 -12.70
C SER A 136 14.79 25.63 -13.50
N PHE A 137 15.21 24.51 -12.91
CA PHE A 137 15.88 23.41 -13.63
C PHE A 137 14.89 22.56 -14.44
N LEU A 138 13.65 22.44 -13.97
CA LEU A 138 12.57 21.84 -14.74
C LEU A 138 11.85 22.96 -15.49
N GLN A 139 12.11 23.06 -16.79
CA GLN A 139 11.37 23.92 -17.69
C GLN A 139 9.87 23.63 -17.49
N GLN A 140 9.05 24.68 -17.27
CA GLN A 140 7.59 24.55 -17.32
C GLN A 140 7.23 24.07 -18.72
N ARG A 141 7.22 22.76 -18.93
CA ARG A 141 6.43 22.20 -20.02
C ARG A 141 4.99 22.45 -19.58
N GLU A 142 4.34 23.42 -20.23
CA GLU A 142 3.11 24.06 -19.77
C GLU A 142 1.92 23.09 -19.52
N ASP A 143 2.01 21.82 -19.94
CA ASP A 143 0.87 20.89 -19.89
C ASP A 143 1.06 19.61 -19.08
N ASP A 144 2.26 19.29 -18.56
CA ASP A 144 2.46 18.03 -17.82
C ASP A 144 2.08 18.19 -16.34
N SER A 145 0.78 18.38 -16.09
CA SER A 145 0.14 18.17 -14.77
C SER A 145 0.53 16.82 -14.14
N ASN A 146 0.95 15.85 -14.97
CA ASN A 146 1.39 14.52 -14.56
C ASN A 146 2.76 14.46 -13.85
N CYS A 147 3.58 15.52 -13.85
CA CYS A 147 4.94 15.41 -13.30
C CYS A 147 5.00 15.25 -11.77
N PHE A 148 3.92 15.59 -11.05
CA PHE A 148 3.87 15.58 -9.60
C PHE A 148 2.80 14.60 -9.12
N LEU A 149 3.22 13.38 -8.78
CA LEU A 149 2.32 12.46 -8.10
C LEU A 149 2.11 12.94 -6.67
N ARG A 150 0.95 13.54 -6.41
CA ARG A 150 0.43 13.78 -5.07
C ARG A 150 -0.56 12.68 -4.70
N LEU A 151 -0.51 12.25 -3.45
CA LEU A 151 -1.34 11.18 -2.93
C LEU A 151 -2.57 11.77 -2.24
N ALA A 152 -3.74 11.65 -2.87
CA ALA A 152 -4.99 11.88 -2.19
C ALA A 152 -5.21 10.82 -1.10
N ARG A 153 -5.67 11.23 0.10
CA ARG A 153 -5.91 10.30 1.22
C ARG A 153 -6.84 9.13 0.87
N GLU A 154 -7.85 9.39 0.05
CA GLU A 154 -8.82 8.39 -0.41
C GLU A 154 -8.21 7.35 -1.38
N HIS A 155 -7.07 7.66 -1.99
CA HIS A 155 -6.39 6.77 -2.95
C HIS A 155 -5.27 5.94 -2.32
N VAL A 156 -5.07 6.07 -1.00
CA VAL A 156 -4.00 5.38 -0.28
C VAL A 156 -4.04 3.87 -0.45
N THR A 157 -5.22 3.24 -0.31
CA THR A 157 -5.35 1.78 -0.45
C THR A 157 -5.05 1.32 -1.86
N GLN A 158 -5.46 2.12 -2.86
CA GLN A 158 -5.19 1.85 -4.26
C GLN A 158 -3.69 1.92 -4.55
N LEU A 159 -3.03 3.01 -4.17
CA LEU A 159 -1.58 3.17 -4.33
C LEU A 159 -0.82 2.06 -3.62
N LEU A 160 -1.24 1.71 -2.41
CA LEU A 160 -0.59 0.67 -1.63
C LEU A 160 -0.68 -0.70 -2.30
N PHE A 161 -1.86 -1.05 -2.85
CA PHE A 161 -2.03 -2.26 -3.62
C PHE A 161 -1.21 -2.26 -4.92
N THR A 162 -1.12 -1.10 -5.60
CA THR A 162 -0.31 -0.94 -6.81
C THR A 162 1.18 -1.10 -6.51
N ALA A 163 1.70 -0.43 -5.48
CA ALA A 163 3.08 -0.56 -5.02
C ALA A 163 3.39 -2.01 -4.60
N TYR A 164 2.46 -2.66 -3.92
CA TYR A 164 2.56 -4.09 -3.59
C TYR A 164 2.68 -4.92 -4.86
N SER A 165 1.83 -4.70 -5.86
CA SER A 165 1.90 -5.42 -7.14
C SER A 165 3.22 -5.21 -7.90
N LEU A 166 3.79 -4.01 -7.81
CA LEU A 166 5.10 -3.68 -8.40
C LEU A 166 6.24 -4.41 -7.69
N ALA A 167 6.18 -4.53 -6.37
CA ALA A 167 7.18 -5.29 -5.60
C ALA A 167 7.33 -6.72 -6.15
N PHE A 168 6.22 -7.41 -6.47
CA PHE A 168 6.27 -8.75 -7.07
C PHE A 168 6.94 -8.77 -8.44
N LYS A 169 6.67 -7.77 -9.28
CA LYS A 169 7.17 -7.76 -10.65
C LYS A 169 8.69 -7.54 -10.74
N TRP A 170 9.25 -6.82 -9.77
CA TRP A 170 10.64 -6.37 -9.83
C TRP A 170 11.59 -7.12 -8.91
N HIS A 171 11.08 -7.74 -7.84
CA HIS A 171 11.93 -8.31 -6.78
C HIS A 171 11.77 -9.81 -6.56
N LEU A 172 10.83 -10.46 -7.25
CA LEU A 172 10.69 -11.91 -7.17
C LEU A 172 11.11 -12.57 -8.48
N ASP A 173 11.72 -13.73 -8.36
CA ASP A 173 12.17 -14.53 -9.51
C ASP A 173 11.02 -15.03 -10.39
N TYR A 174 9.78 -15.01 -9.87
CA TYR A 174 8.59 -15.48 -10.56
C TYR A 174 7.56 -14.36 -10.75
N THR A 175 6.94 -14.33 -11.94
CA THR A 175 6.00 -13.27 -12.31
C THR A 175 4.63 -13.50 -11.69
N VAL A 176 4.25 -12.66 -10.72
CA VAL A 176 2.88 -12.60 -10.20
C VAL A 176 2.11 -11.51 -10.93
N SER A 177 1.07 -11.92 -11.68
CA SER A 177 0.23 -10.94 -12.39
C SER A 177 -0.66 -10.13 -11.43
N VAL A 178 -0.91 -8.86 -11.76
CA VAL A 178 -1.89 -8.01 -11.03
C VAL A 178 -3.27 -8.66 -11.02
N LYS A 179 -3.63 -9.39 -12.09
CA LYS A 179 -4.87 -10.17 -12.17
C LYS A 179 -4.95 -11.27 -11.11
N TYR A 180 -3.83 -11.91 -10.79
CA TYR A 180 -3.79 -12.90 -9.71
C TYR A 180 -3.99 -12.23 -8.35
N LEU A 181 -3.26 -11.15 -8.06
CA LEU A 181 -3.38 -10.41 -6.80
C LEU A 181 -4.80 -9.89 -6.58
N THR A 182 -5.41 -9.30 -7.62
CA THR A 182 -6.79 -8.80 -7.55
C THR A 182 -7.81 -9.91 -7.33
N ASN A 183 -7.54 -11.13 -7.80
CA ASN A 183 -8.42 -12.28 -7.54
C ASN A 183 -8.40 -12.76 -6.09
N LEU A 184 -7.36 -12.44 -5.32
CA LEU A 184 -7.26 -12.76 -3.90
C LEU A 184 -8.04 -11.78 -3.01
N LEU A 185 -8.43 -10.63 -3.55
CA LEU A 185 -9.18 -9.63 -2.80
C LEU A 185 -10.60 -10.12 -2.45
N PRO A 186 -11.12 -9.79 -1.26
CA PRO A 186 -12.44 -10.23 -0.77
C PRO A 186 -13.61 -9.46 -1.41
N HIS A 187 -13.46 -9.04 -2.66
CA HIS A 187 -14.42 -8.21 -3.38
C HIS A 187 -15.25 -9.03 -4.38
N THR A 188 -16.41 -8.49 -4.75
CA THR A 188 -17.21 -9.04 -5.84
C THR A 188 -16.42 -9.04 -7.16
N ARG A 189 -16.82 -9.87 -8.13
CA ARG A 189 -16.13 -9.95 -9.42
C ARG A 189 -16.10 -8.60 -10.14
N SER A 190 -17.19 -7.85 -10.12
CA SER A 190 -17.28 -6.52 -10.75
C SER A 190 -16.34 -5.52 -10.08
N ALA A 191 -16.27 -5.54 -8.75
CA ALA A 191 -15.36 -4.69 -7.99
C ALA A 191 -13.90 -5.01 -8.28
N ARG A 192 -13.52 -6.30 -8.29
CA ARG A 192 -12.17 -6.73 -8.66
C ARG A 192 -11.75 -6.28 -10.06
N VAL A 193 -12.67 -6.31 -11.03
CA VAL A 193 -12.41 -5.81 -12.39
C VAL A 193 -12.15 -4.30 -12.40
N ARG A 194 -12.88 -3.52 -11.60
CA ARG A 194 -12.64 -2.09 -11.45
C ARG A 194 -11.28 -1.81 -10.81
N ILE A 195 -10.99 -2.46 -9.68
CA ILE A 195 -9.69 -2.37 -8.99
C ILE A 195 -8.56 -2.70 -9.96
N LEU A 196 -8.65 -3.82 -10.69
CA LEU A 196 -7.64 -4.22 -11.67
C LEU A 196 -7.37 -3.14 -12.72
N ARG A 197 -8.42 -2.52 -13.27
CA ARG A 197 -8.28 -1.45 -14.27
C ARG A 197 -7.62 -0.22 -13.68
N SER A 198 -8.04 0.19 -12.47
CA SER A 198 -7.43 1.33 -11.77
C SER A 198 -5.96 1.05 -11.45
N THR A 199 -5.62 -0.14 -10.97
CA THR A 199 -4.23 -0.54 -10.69
C THR A 199 -3.37 -0.49 -11.94
N ILE A 200 -3.84 -0.99 -13.08
CA ILE A 200 -3.04 -0.95 -14.32
C ILE A 200 -2.77 0.50 -14.76
N ARG A 201 -3.75 1.40 -14.62
CA ARG A 201 -3.57 2.82 -14.97
C ARG A 201 -2.60 3.51 -14.01
N GLU A 202 -2.79 3.31 -12.72
CA GLU A 202 -1.95 3.91 -11.68
C GLU A 202 -0.52 3.36 -11.72
N GLU A 203 -0.34 2.08 -12.06
CA GLU A 203 0.98 1.45 -12.17
C GLU A 203 1.87 2.17 -13.19
N LEU A 204 1.32 2.57 -14.35
CA LEU A 204 2.06 3.33 -15.34
C LEU A 204 2.51 4.69 -14.80
N VAL A 205 1.61 5.41 -14.12
CA VAL A 205 1.94 6.71 -13.51
C VAL A 205 3.02 6.56 -12.43
N VAL A 206 2.92 5.54 -11.59
CA VAL A 206 3.93 5.23 -10.57
C VAL A 206 5.29 4.90 -11.20
N LEU A 207 5.30 4.08 -12.25
CA LEU A 207 6.52 3.73 -12.97
C LEU A 207 7.17 4.94 -13.63
N GLU A 208 6.40 5.78 -14.32
CA GLU A 208 6.90 7.03 -14.92
C GLU A 208 7.42 8.00 -13.85
N THR A 209 6.74 8.07 -12.69
CA THR A 209 7.17 8.89 -11.55
C THR A 209 8.49 8.41 -10.93
N LEU A 210 8.73 7.10 -10.98
CA LEU A 210 9.98 6.49 -10.52
C LEU A 210 11.01 6.31 -11.64
N GLU A 211 10.74 6.84 -12.84
CA GLU A 211 11.59 6.71 -14.02
C GLU A 211 11.94 5.24 -14.33
N PHE A 212 10.97 4.35 -14.12
CA PHE A 212 11.08 2.90 -14.26
C PHE A 212 12.15 2.25 -13.38
N ASN A 213 12.73 2.97 -12.43
CA ASN A 213 13.66 2.44 -11.46
C ASN A 213 12.93 2.04 -10.17
N CYS A 214 12.48 0.79 -10.10
CA CYS A 214 11.86 0.20 -8.91
C CYS A 214 12.84 -0.62 -8.04
N ALA A 215 14.16 -0.44 -8.23
CA ALA A 215 15.15 -1.15 -7.43
C ALA A 215 15.11 -0.68 -5.96
N VAL A 216 15.19 -1.64 -5.05
CA VAL A 216 15.21 -1.44 -3.60
C VAL A 216 16.34 -2.32 -3.07
N SER A 217 17.36 -1.70 -2.46
CA SER A 217 18.49 -2.41 -1.87
C SER A 217 18.13 -2.96 -0.50
N HIS A 218 18.85 -3.99 -0.04
CA HIS A 218 18.65 -4.55 1.30
C HIS A 218 18.77 -3.48 2.41
N ASP A 219 19.70 -2.53 2.24
CA ASP A 219 19.89 -1.42 3.19
C ASP A 219 18.65 -0.54 3.30
N HIS A 220 17.93 -0.27 2.21
CA HIS A 220 16.68 0.50 2.25
C HIS A 220 15.60 -0.25 3.06
N LEU A 221 15.52 -1.58 2.94
CA LEU A 221 14.58 -2.36 3.74
C LEU A 221 14.92 -2.25 5.24
N LEU A 222 16.20 -2.42 5.59
CA LEU A 222 16.64 -2.34 6.98
C LEU A 222 16.42 -0.94 7.58
N GLN A 223 16.80 0.11 6.86
CA GLN A 223 16.60 1.49 7.31
C GLN A 223 15.12 1.81 7.55
N LEU A 224 14.23 1.39 6.64
CA LEU A 224 12.80 1.59 6.80
C LEU A 224 12.27 0.85 8.05
N MET A 225 12.68 -0.41 8.23
CA MET A 225 12.31 -1.20 9.40
C MET A 225 12.84 -0.56 10.70
N ASP A 226 14.10 -0.15 10.73
CA ASP A 226 14.75 0.41 11.91
C ASP A 226 14.15 1.78 12.30
N HIS A 227 13.71 2.56 11.32
CA HIS A 227 13.10 3.87 11.56
C HIS A 227 11.64 3.77 12.04
N PHE A 228 10.85 2.84 11.50
CA PHE A 228 9.40 2.80 11.72
C PHE A 228 8.91 1.66 12.59
N LEU A 229 9.70 0.60 12.81
CA LEU A 229 9.34 -0.50 13.70
C LEU A 229 10.00 -0.38 15.07
N THR A 230 9.28 -0.80 16.10
CA THR A 230 9.88 -1.08 17.40
C THR A 230 10.72 -2.36 17.33
N ALA A 231 11.62 -2.57 18.31
CA ALA A 231 12.47 -3.76 18.36
C ALA A 231 11.69 -5.09 18.37
N SER A 232 10.52 -5.13 19.03
CA SER A 232 9.66 -6.32 19.07
C SER A 232 8.98 -6.57 17.73
N GLU A 233 8.40 -5.54 17.12
CA GLU A 233 7.78 -5.64 15.78
C GLU A 233 8.80 -6.07 14.72
N ARG A 234 10.00 -5.46 14.74
CA ARG A 234 11.12 -5.84 13.86
C ARG A 234 11.47 -7.32 14.01
N ARG A 235 11.52 -7.83 15.25
CA ARG A 235 11.79 -9.25 15.52
C ARG A 235 10.71 -10.14 14.88
N TYR A 236 9.43 -9.80 14.99
CA TYR A 236 8.36 -10.61 14.39
C TYR A 236 8.43 -10.63 12.86
N VAL A 237 8.71 -9.48 12.24
CA VAL A 237 8.89 -9.37 10.79
C VAL A 237 10.07 -10.20 10.31
N LEU A 238 11.25 -10.04 10.93
CA LEU A 238 12.45 -10.81 10.58
C LEU A 238 12.28 -12.31 10.81
N GLN A 239 11.55 -12.72 11.86
CA GLN A 239 11.25 -14.13 12.11
C GLN A 239 10.47 -14.77 10.97
N VAL A 240 9.61 -14.04 10.26
CA VAL A 240 8.88 -14.57 9.11
C VAL A 240 9.73 -14.51 7.84
N ILE A 241 10.54 -13.46 7.65
CA ILE A 241 11.46 -13.33 6.51
C ILE A 241 12.48 -14.47 6.47
N HIS A 242 13.10 -14.80 7.61
CA HIS A 242 14.16 -15.82 7.69
C HIS A 242 13.63 -17.25 7.92
N ARG A 243 12.32 -17.49 7.86
CA ARG A 243 11.72 -18.83 8.01
C ARG A 243 11.53 -19.59 6.69
N VAL A 244 12.10 -19.09 5.59
CA VAL A 244 12.23 -19.81 4.32
C VAL A 244 13.49 -20.66 4.35
#